data_AF-A0A832GQA3-F1
#
_entry.id   AF-A0A832GQA3-F1
#
_cell.length_a   1.000
_cell.length_b   1.000
_cell.length_c   1.000
_cell.angle_alpha   90.00
_cell.angle_beta   90.00
_cell.angle_gamma   90.00
#
_symmetry.space_group_name_H-M   'P 1'
#
loop_
_entity.id
_entity.type
_entity.pdbx_description
1 polymer ?
#
loop_
_entity_poly.entity_id
_entity_poly.type
_entity_poly.pdbx_seq_one_letter_code
_entity_poly.pdbx_strand_id
1 'polypeptide(L)'
;KKGELLATHPLFGPYEEDLKGKTWAIYPLRGKNLYRWFCTLLAEEGIKWVKISPKRHDQIMAIVQVLNHFWLVLLGKVLYDCGISPKEILNLSTPSFLAQLQILSRLAKQDANLYARIQLENPFGKRIRKLLCHNCNFLEKSLDPKNPESYWSFVENFKIAQIIAKELEELFSMNSPKEKGASCNHS
;
A
#
# COMPACT_ATOMS: atom_id res chain seq x y z
N LYS A 1 -7.78 8.28 38.43
CA LYS A 1 -6.77 8.68 37.42
C LYS A 1 -7.19 8.13 36.05
N LYS A 2 -7.08 8.89 34.95
CA LYS A 2 -7.35 8.34 33.60
C LYS A 2 -6.16 7.47 33.18
N GLY A 3 -6.39 6.24 32.69
CA GLY A 3 -5.33 5.28 32.30
C GLY A 3 -4.53 5.71 31.06
N GLU A 4 -3.41 5.07 30.74
CA GLU A 4 -2.66 5.38 29.50
C GLU A 4 -3.38 4.86 28.24
N LEU A 5 -3.12 5.48 27.08
CA LEU A 5 -3.71 5.12 25.80
C LEU A 5 -2.65 5.16 24.69
N LEU A 6 -2.53 4.07 23.96
CA LEU A 6 -1.62 3.90 22.83
C LEU A 6 -2.42 3.42 21.62
N ALA A 7 -2.37 4.18 20.53
CA ALA A 7 -2.89 3.72 19.25
C ALA A 7 -1.83 2.88 18.55
N THR A 8 -2.23 1.75 17.98
CA THR A 8 -1.34 0.83 17.24
C THR A 8 -2.03 0.33 15.98
N HIS A 9 -1.27 0.04 14.94
CA HIS A 9 -1.75 -0.64 13.74
C HIS A 9 -0.64 -1.50 13.13
N PRO A 10 -0.73 -2.85 13.23
CA PRO A 10 0.22 -3.74 12.57
C PRO A 10 0.06 -3.62 11.07
N LEU A 11 1.12 -3.28 10.34
CA LEU A 11 1.07 -3.12 8.88
C LEU A 11 1.30 -4.46 8.16
N PHE A 12 0.73 -5.52 8.70
CA PHE A 12 0.88 -6.89 8.22
C PHE A 12 -0.40 -7.70 8.48
N GLY A 13 -0.59 -8.77 7.71
CA GLY A 13 -1.79 -9.61 7.79
C GLY A 13 -1.80 -10.51 9.03
N PRO A 14 -2.97 -11.05 9.41
CA PRO A 14 -3.11 -11.92 10.59
C PRO A 14 -2.43 -13.29 10.45
N TYR A 15 -1.91 -13.63 9.27
CA TYR A 15 -1.32 -14.94 8.94
C TYR A 15 0.19 -14.86 8.66
N GLU A 16 0.88 -13.82 9.13
CA GLU A 16 2.34 -13.79 9.04
C GLU A 16 2.96 -14.75 10.06
N GLU A 17 3.84 -15.63 9.59
CA GLU A 17 4.54 -16.61 10.42
C GLU A 17 5.70 -16.00 11.23
N ASP A 18 6.32 -14.93 10.70
CA ASP A 18 7.41 -14.19 11.33
C ASP A 18 7.14 -12.68 11.30
N LEU A 19 7.27 -12.05 12.47
CA LEU A 19 7.08 -10.61 12.67
C LEU A 19 8.38 -9.82 12.60
N LYS A 20 9.55 -10.49 12.58
CA LYS A 20 10.84 -9.84 12.51
C LYS A 20 10.95 -8.98 11.26
N GLY A 21 11.35 -7.72 11.46
CA GLY A 21 11.49 -6.75 10.38
C GLY A 21 10.16 -6.19 9.83
N LYS A 22 9.00 -6.68 10.29
CA LYS A 22 7.69 -6.08 9.97
C LYS A 22 7.53 -4.74 10.67
N THR A 23 6.60 -3.92 10.19
CA THR A 23 6.41 -2.56 10.69
C THR A 23 5.10 -2.41 11.46
N TRP A 24 5.19 -1.77 12.62
CA TRP A 24 4.06 -1.35 13.44
C TRP A 24 3.93 0.18 13.47
N ALA A 25 2.77 0.72 13.10
CA ALA A 25 2.49 2.14 13.33
C ALA A 25 2.00 2.34 14.77
N ILE A 26 2.58 3.31 15.49
CA ILE A 26 2.22 3.59 16.89
C ILE A 26 2.07 5.08 17.18
N TYR A 27 1.18 5.44 18.11
CA TYR A 27 1.04 6.82 18.58
C TYR A 27 0.55 6.91 20.03
N PRO A 28 1.35 7.48 20.97
CA PRO A 28 0.91 7.67 22.34
C PRO A 28 -0.14 8.80 22.41
N LEU A 29 -1.38 8.45 22.74
CA LEU A 29 -2.47 9.41 22.93
C LEU A 29 -2.49 9.97 24.35
N ARG A 30 -2.11 9.15 25.34
CA ARG A 30 -2.04 9.55 26.74
C ARG A 30 -1.04 8.70 27.51
N GLY A 31 -0.15 9.35 28.26
CA GLY A 31 0.87 8.68 29.06
C GLY A 31 2.12 8.30 28.26
N LYS A 32 3.13 7.77 28.97
CA LYS A 32 4.45 7.46 28.39
C LYS A 32 4.96 6.08 28.78
N ASN A 33 4.44 5.48 29.86
CA ASN A 33 4.94 4.22 30.36
C ASN A 33 4.52 3.04 29.47
N LEU A 34 3.25 2.99 29.06
CA LEU A 34 2.72 2.02 28.11
C LEU A 34 3.44 2.10 26.76
N TYR A 35 3.67 3.32 26.26
CA TYR A 35 4.41 3.55 25.03
C TYR A 35 5.84 3.01 25.12
N ARG A 36 6.57 3.33 26.20
CA ARG A 36 7.95 2.87 26.39
C ARG A 36 8.01 1.34 26.51
N TRP A 37 7.19 0.76 27.36
CA TRP A 37 7.10 -0.70 27.53
C TRP A 37 6.81 -1.40 26.19
N PHE A 38 5.83 -0.89 25.44
CA PHE A 38 5.47 -1.48 24.16
C PHE A 38 6.60 -1.39 23.14
N CYS A 39 7.27 -0.23 23.02
CA CYS A 39 8.43 -0.11 22.13
C CYS A 39 9.58 -1.06 22.51
N THR A 40 9.83 -1.29 23.81
CA THR A 40 10.81 -2.27 24.27
C THR A 40 10.44 -3.67 23.81
N LEU A 41 9.17 -4.07 23.99
CA LEU A 41 8.66 -5.35 23.51
C LEU A 41 8.86 -5.50 21.99
N LEU A 42 8.53 -4.46 21.21
CA LEU A 42 8.72 -4.52 19.76
C LEU A 42 10.19 -4.69 19.36
N ALA A 43 11.10 -4.03 20.08
CA ALA A 43 12.52 -4.15 19.85
C ALA A 43 13.05 -5.56 20.15
N GLU A 44 12.60 -6.17 21.25
CA GLU A 44 12.97 -7.53 21.66
C GLU A 44 12.51 -8.57 20.62
N GLU A 45 11.33 -8.37 20.03
CA GLU A 45 10.78 -9.20 18.95
C GLU A 45 11.36 -8.87 17.55
N GLY A 46 12.27 -7.89 17.45
CA GLY A 46 12.85 -7.45 16.18
C GLY A 46 11.84 -6.81 15.22
N ILE A 47 10.70 -6.34 15.74
CA ILE A 47 9.65 -5.65 14.99
C ILE A 47 10.04 -4.17 14.86
N LYS A 48 9.99 -3.64 13.64
CA LYS A 48 10.21 -2.21 13.39
C LYS A 48 8.95 -1.45 13.79
N TRP A 49 9.08 -0.23 14.29
CA TRP A 49 7.93 0.64 14.51
C TRP A 49 8.17 2.05 14.02
N VAL A 50 7.06 2.71 13.68
CA VAL A 50 7.03 4.10 13.23
C VAL A 50 6.06 4.87 14.10
N LYS A 51 6.57 5.92 14.76
CA LYS A 51 5.72 6.86 15.51
C LYS A 51 5.07 7.84 14.54
N ILE A 52 3.74 7.81 14.42
CA ILE A 52 3.01 8.59 13.42
C ILE A 52 1.65 9.04 13.96
N SER A 53 1.27 10.31 13.75
CA SER A 53 -0.03 10.80 14.23
C SER A 53 -1.19 10.11 13.50
N PRO A 54 -2.35 9.90 14.14
CA PRO A 54 -3.51 9.25 13.50
C PRO A 54 -3.90 9.91 12.18
N LYS A 55 -3.91 11.25 12.14
CA LYS A 55 -4.22 12.00 10.89
C LYS A 55 -3.22 11.70 9.78
N ARG A 56 -1.92 11.69 10.06
CA ARG A 56 -0.88 11.43 9.05
C ARG A 56 -0.87 9.96 8.63
N HIS A 57 -1.11 9.07 9.59
CA HIS A 57 -1.32 7.64 9.34
C HIS A 57 -2.44 7.43 8.33
N ASP A 58 -3.62 8.01 8.55
CA ASP A 58 -4.78 7.80 7.68
C ASP A 58 -4.56 8.38 6.27
N GLN A 59 -3.85 9.51 6.15
CA GLN A 59 -3.44 10.06 4.85
C GLN A 59 -2.57 9.08 4.06
N ILE A 60 -1.60 8.44 4.73
CA ILE A 60 -0.71 7.47 4.08
C ILE A 60 -1.49 6.18 3.78
N MET A 61 -2.31 5.68 4.71
CA MET A 61 -3.14 4.48 4.50
C MET A 61 -4.20 4.66 3.42
N ALA A 62 -4.61 5.89 3.10
CA ALA A 62 -5.46 6.14 1.94
C ALA A 62 -4.76 5.78 0.61
N ILE A 63 -3.42 5.82 0.56
CA ILE A 63 -2.64 5.36 -0.59
C ILE A 63 -2.28 3.88 -0.39
N VAL A 64 -1.68 3.53 0.75
CA VAL A 64 -1.14 2.18 0.99
C VAL A 64 -2.22 1.10 1.04
N GLN A 65 -3.36 1.37 1.70
CA GLN A 65 -4.43 0.40 1.86
C GLN A 65 -5.62 0.72 0.95
N VAL A 66 -6.14 1.95 0.97
CA VAL A 66 -7.37 2.27 0.23
C VAL A 66 -7.14 2.19 -1.29
N LEU A 67 -6.15 2.89 -1.84
CA LEU A 67 -5.86 2.84 -3.28
C LEU A 67 -5.51 1.42 -3.73
N ASN A 68 -4.58 0.78 -3.03
CA ASN A 68 -4.10 -0.57 -3.35
C ASN A 68 -5.24 -1.60 -3.38
N HIS A 69 -6.05 -1.66 -2.32
CA HIS A 69 -7.15 -2.62 -2.24
C HIS A 69 -8.25 -2.30 -3.27
N PHE A 70 -8.51 -1.02 -3.52
CA PHE A 70 -9.48 -0.61 -4.53
C PHE A 70 -9.03 -1.03 -5.94
N TRP A 71 -7.75 -0.83 -6.27
CA TRP A 71 -7.13 -1.31 -7.50
C TRP A 71 -7.24 -2.83 -7.66
N LEU A 72 -6.88 -3.60 -6.63
CA LEU A 72 -6.95 -5.06 -6.70
C LEU A 72 -8.37 -5.59 -6.92
N VAL A 73 -9.36 -5.02 -6.22
CA VAL A 73 -10.78 -5.38 -6.44
C VAL A 73 -11.22 -5.01 -7.87
N LEU A 74 -10.82 -3.85 -8.37
CA LEU A 74 -11.14 -3.42 -9.74
C LEU A 74 -10.49 -4.35 -10.78
N LEU A 75 -9.21 -4.70 -10.61
CA LEU A 75 -8.49 -5.63 -11.46
C LEU A 75 -9.22 -6.99 -11.49
N GLY A 76 -9.57 -7.54 -10.33
CA GLY A 76 -10.33 -8.79 -10.26
C GLY A 76 -11.68 -8.72 -10.96
N LYS A 77 -12.40 -7.60 -10.82
CA LYS A 77 -13.69 -7.37 -11.49
C LYS A 77 -13.53 -7.28 -13.02
N VAL A 78 -12.52 -6.58 -13.50
CA VAL A 78 -12.22 -6.47 -14.94
C VAL A 78 -11.87 -7.85 -15.52
N LEU A 79 -11.02 -8.63 -14.85
CA LEU A 79 -10.68 -9.99 -15.31
C LEU A 79 -11.92 -10.90 -15.37
N TYR A 80 -12.84 -10.76 -14.40
CA TYR A 80 -14.12 -11.47 -14.42
C TYR A 80 -15.00 -11.03 -15.60
N ASP A 81 -15.15 -9.73 -15.82
CA ASP A 81 -16.01 -9.17 -16.87
C ASP A 81 -15.49 -9.42 -18.29
N CYS A 82 -14.16 -9.55 -18.46
CA CYS A 82 -13.56 -9.90 -19.75
C CYS A 82 -13.94 -11.31 -20.23
N GLY A 83 -14.37 -12.21 -19.34
CA GLY A 83 -14.80 -13.57 -19.69
C GLY A 83 -13.69 -14.52 -20.16
N ILE A 84 -12.42 -14.11 -20.09
CA ILE A 84 -11.27 -14.94 -20.45
C ILE A 84 -10.88 -15.79 -19.23
N SER A 85 -10.55 -17.07 -19.44
CA SER A 85 -10.20 -17.94 -18.30
C SER A 85 -8.90 -17.48 -17.62
N PRO A 86 -8.81 -17.53 -16.28
CA PRO A 86 -7.56 -17.21 -15.58
C PRO A 86 -6.37 -18.05 -16.04
N LYS A 87 -6.61 -19.29 -16.49
CA LYS A 87 -5.56 -20.17 -17.03
C LYS A 87 -4.96 -19.62 -18.33
N GLU A 88 -5.79 -19.14 -19.25
CA GLU A 88 -5.31 -18.52 -20.49
C GLU A 88 -4.52 -17.24 -20.20
N ILE A 89 -5.01 -16.41 -19.28
CA ILE A 89 -4.32 -15.19 -18.83
C ILE A 89 -2.94 -15.54 -18.27
N LEU A 90 -2.85 -16.57 -17.40
CA LEU A 90 -1.58 -16.99 -16.81
C LEU A 90 -0.58 -17.50 -17.86
N ASN A 91 -1.05 -18.24 -18.88
CA ASN A 91 -0.19 -18.77 -19.94
C ASN A 91 0.49 -17.67 -20.78
N LEU A 92 -0.11 -16.48 -20.87
CA LEU A 92 0.41 -15.33 -21.62
C LEU A 92 0.89 -14.18 -20.71
N SER A 93 0.96 -14.41 -19.40
CA SER A 93 1.35 -13.37 -18.45
C SER A 93 2.86 -13.10 -18.52
N THR A 94 3.23 -11.83 -18.66
CA THR A 94 4.62 -11.38 -18.47
C THR A 94 5.00 -11.44 -16.99
N PRO A 95 6.31 -11.50 -16.63
CA PRO A 95 6.73 -11.55 -15.22
C PRO A 95 6.15 -10.43 -14.36
N SER A 96 6.04 -9.21 -14.91
CA SER A 96 5.44 -8.06 -14.23
C SER A 96 3.95 -8.27 -13.93
N PHE A 97 3.19 -8.75 -14.92
CA PHE A 97 1.76 -8.98 -14.71
C PHE A 97 1.51 -10.20 -13.80
N LEU A 98 2.34 -11.24 -13.89
CA LEU A 98 2.28 -12.38 -12.99
C LEU A 98 2.44 -11.96 -11.52
N ALA A 99 3.33 -11.02 -11.21
CA ALA A 99 3.47 -10.48 -9.85
C ALA A 99 2.18 -9.81 -9.35
N GLN A 100 1.48 -9.07 -10.23
CA GLN A 100 0.17 -8.48 -9.90
C GLN A 100 -0.88 -9.57 -9.63
N LEU A 101 -0.94 -10.62 -10.46
CA LEU A 101 -1.85 -11.75 -10.27
C LEU A 101 -1.57 -12.55 -9.00
N GLN A 102 -0.30 -12.68 -8.61
CA GLN A 102 0.10 -13.30 -7.34
C GLN A 102 -0.34 -12.48 -6.12
N ILE A 103 -0.35 -11.14 -6.21
CA ILE A 103 -0.90 -10.29 -5.16
C ILE A 103 -2.43 -10.43 -5.12
N LEU A 104 -3.09 -10.39 -6.29
CA LEU A 104 -4.54 -10.52 -6.40
C LEU A 104 -5.05 -11.86 -5.84
N SER A 105 -4.36 -12.96 -6.11
CA SER A 105 -4.76 -14.30 -5.64
C SER A 105 -4.82 -14.42 -4.12
N ARG A 106 -4.09 -13.58 -3.38
CA ARG A 106 -4.14 -13.56 -1.91
C ARG A 106 -5.50 -13.12 -1.38
N LEU A 107 -6.30 -12.39 -2.16
CA LEU A 107 -7.67 -12.00 -1.78
C LEU A 107 -8.58 -13.21 -1.54
N ALA A 108 -8.27 -14.38 -2.11
CA ALA A 108 -9.08 -15.59 -1.95
C ALA A 108 -9.24 -16.02 -0.47
N LYS A 109 -8.34 -15.61 0.42
CA LYS A 109 -8.36 -15.95 1.85
C LYS A 109 -8.64 -14.73 2.77
N GLN A 110 -9.04 -13.60 2.20
CA GLN A 110 -9.25 -12.35 2.94
C GLN A 110 -10.74 -12.12 3.25
N ASP A 111 -11.01 -11.42 4.36
CA ASP A 111 -12.37 -11.02 4.72
C ASP A 111 -12.81 -9.78 3.93
N ALA A 112 -13.84 -9.94 3.10
CA ALA A 112 -14.42 -8.84 2.33
C ALA A 112 -14.94 -7.69 3.24
N ASN A 113 -15.43 -7.99 4.44
CA ASN A 113 -15.93 -6.97 5.36
C ASN A 113 -14.81 -6.07 5.89
N LEU A 114 -13.64 -6.65 6.18
CA LEU A 114 -12.45 -5.87 6.54
C LEU A 114 -12.07 -4.89 5.44
N TYR A 115 -12.06 -5.35 4.18
CA TYR A 115 -11.74 -4.50 3.04
C TYR A 115 -12.79 -3.40 2.83
N ALA A 116 -14.08 -3.71 2.99
CA ALA A 116 -15.15 -2.72 2.95
C ALA A 116 -14.97 -1.64 4.03
N ARG A 117 -14.66 -2.02 5.27
CA ARG A 117 -14.37 -1.06 6.36
C ARG A 117 -13.19 -0.16 6.03
N ILE A 118 -12.07 -0.72 5.57
CA ILE A 118 -10.89 0.06 5.14
C ILE A 118 -11.29 1.10 4.08
N GLN A 119 -12.13 0.72 3.12
CA GLN A 119 -12.59 1.61 2.05
C GLN A 119 -13.53 2.72 2.55
N LEU A 120 -14.39 2.42 3.51
CA LEU A 120 -15.46 3.32 3.97
C LEU A 120 -15.04 4.22 5.14
N GLU A 121 -14.19 3.72 6.04
CA GLU A 121 -13.86 4.39 7.30
C GLU A 121 -12.65 5.33 7.18
N ASN A 122 -11.77 5.15 6.18
CA ASN A 122 -10.64 6.08 6.00
C ASN A 122 -11.14 7.45 5.49
N PRO A 123 -10.89 8.56 6.23
CA PRO A 123 -11.43 9.88 5.90
C PRO A 123 -10.91 10.47 4.59
N PHE A 124 -9.75 10.02 4.11
CA PHE A 124 -9.16 10.45 2.84
C PHE A 124 -9.47 9.49 1.69
N GLY A 125 -10.10 8.33 1.96
CA GLY A 125 -10.31 7.28 0.98
C GLY A 125 -11.13 7.71 -0.24
N LYS A 126 -12.20 8.48 -0.03
CA LYS A 126 -13.03 9.02 -1.12
C LYS A 126 -12.22 9.88 -2.11
N ARG A 127 -11.31 10.70 -1.59
CA ARG A 127 -10.46 11.58 -2.42
C ARG A 127 -9.55 10.74 -3.33
N ILE A 128 -8.91 9.71 -2.77
CA ILE A 128 -7.97 8.87 -3.51
C ILE A 128 -8.67 8.01 -4.56
N ARG A 129 -9.83 7.41 -4.24
CA ARG A 129 -10.64 6.70 -5.25
C ARG A 129 -11.05 7.61 -6.42
N LYS A 130 -11.52 8.82 -6.12
CA LYS A 130 -11.86 9.80 -7.16
C LYS A 130 -10.66 10.18 -8.02
N LEU A 131 -9.48 10.32 -7.41
CA LEU A 131 -8.25 10.63 -8.14
C LEU A 131 -7.87 9.49 -9.10
N LEU A 132 -7.97 8.23 -8.66
CA LEU A 132 -7.75 7.08 -9.54
C LEU A 132 -8.74 7.10 -10.72
N CYS A 133 -10.05 7.17 -10.45
CA CYS A 133 -11.06 7.16 -11.51
C CYS A 133 -10.90 8.33 -12.49
N HIS A 134 -10.53 9.51 -11.99
CA HIS A 134 -10.25 10.67 -12.84
C HIS A 134 -9.09 10.40 -13.79
N ASN A 135 -7.96 9.90 -13.28
CA ASN A 135 -6.79 9.61 -14.12
C ASN A 135 -7.04 8.44 -15.08
N CYS A 136 -7.77 7.40 -14.66
CA CYS A 136 -8.18 6.31 -15.56
C CYS A 136 -9.01 6.85 -16.73
N ASN A 137 -10.03 7.66 -16.45
CA ASN A 137 -10.89 8.24 -17.49
C ASN A 137 -10.13 9.23 -18.38
N PHE A 138 -9.19 9.98 -17.82
CA PHE A 138 -8.35 10.89 -18.60
C PHE A 138 -7.45 10.11 -19.57
N LEU A 139 -6.74 9.09 -19.09
CA LEU A 139 -5.86 8.25 -19.90
C LEU A 139 -6.63 7.45 -20.95
N GLU A 140 -7.81 6.93 -20.62
CA GLU A 140 -8.63 6.20 -21.59
C GLU A 140 -9.06 7.12 -22.75
N LYS A 141 -9.56 8.31 -22.43
CA LYS A 141 -9.97 9.29 -23.45
C LYS A 141 -8.81 9.84 -24.28
N SER A 142 -7.61 9.88 -23.72
CA SER A 142 -6.44 10.40 -24.42
C SER A 142 -5.80 9.37 -25.37
N LEU A 143 -6.28 8.12 -25.36
CA LEU A 143 -5.78 7.03 -26.20
C LEU A 143 -6.77 6.69 -27.32
N ASP A 144 -7.03 7.64 -28.22
CA ASP A 144 -7.81 7.42 -29.43
C ASP A 144 -6.87 7.16 -30.63
N PRO A 145 -6.91 5.99 -31.29
CA PRO A 145 -6.11 5.70 -32.47
C PRO A 145 -6.31 6.68 -33.64
N LYS A 146 -7.44 7.40 -33.68
CA LYS A 146 -7.73 8.42 -34.68
C LYS A 146 -7.13 9.79 -34.34
N ASN A 147 -6.71 9.99 -33.10
CA ASN A 147 -6.07 11.22 -32.67
C ASN A 147 -4.54 11.10 -32.76
N PRO A 148 -3.85 11.86 -33.63
CA PRO A 148 -2.39 11.81 -33.74
C PRO A 148 -1.66 12.26 -32.47
N GLU A 149 -2.32 12.99 -31.57
CA GLU A 149 -1.73 13.42 -30.29
C GLU A 149 -1.73 12.32 -29.22
N SER A 150 -2.50 11.24 -29.41
CA SER A 150 -2.63 10.16 -28.42
C SER A 150 -1.28 9.54 -28.05
N TYR A 151 -0.38 9.41 -29.02
CA TYR A 151 0.98 8.92 -28.78
C TYR A 151 1.73 9.81 -27.78
N TRP A 152 1.71 11.13 -27.99
CA TRP A 152 2.42 12.07 -27.12
C TRP A 152 1.77 12.19 -25.76
N SER A 153 0.44 12.13 -25.68
CA SER A 153 -0.29 12.07 -24.42
C SER A 153 0.12 10.86 -23.58
N PHE A 154 0.24 9.68 -24.21
CA PHE A 154 0.74 8.50 -23.51
C PHE A 154 2.18 8.69 -23.02
N VAL A 155 3.07 9.17 -23.90
CA VAL A 155 4.50 9.38 -23.57
C VAL A 155 4.66 10.35 -22.39
N GLU A 156 3.87 11.41 -22.32
CA GLU A 156 3.91 12.36 -21.20
C GLU A 156 3.50 11.70 -19.88
N ASN A 157 2.39 10.96 -19.87
CA ASN A 157 1.94 10.24 -18.67
C ASN A 157 2.92 9.14 -18.25
N PHE A 158 3.54 8.46 -19.23
CA PHE A 158 4.59 7.47 -18.96
C PHE A 158 5.81 8.13 -18.31
N LYS A 159 6.24 9.31 -18.77
CA LYS A 159 7.34 10.06 -18.15
C LYS A 159 7.02 10.48 -16.71
N ILE A 160 5.78 10.86 -16.41
CA ILE A 160 5.32 11.11 -15.03
C ILE A 160 5.48 9.85 -14.17
N ALA A 161 5.09 8.68 -14.69
CA ALA A 161 5.29 7.42 -13.99
C ALA A 161 6.79 7.09 -13.78
N GLN A 162 7.66 7.41 -14.75
CA GLN A 162 9.10 7.21 -14.63
C GLN A 162 9.74 8.05 -13.53
N ILE A 163 9.24 9.27 -13.25
CA ILE A 163 9.75 10.11 -12.16
C ILE A 163 9.60 9.37 -10.82
N ILE A 164 8.39 8.88 -10.51
CA ILE A 164 8.13 8.13 -9.28
C ILE A 164 8.86 6.78 -9.28
N ALA A 165 8.92 6.10 -10.43
CA ALA A 165 9.65 4.82 -10.53
C ALA A 165 11.13 4.98 -10.17
N LYS A 166 11.77 6.05 -10.62
CA LYS A 166 13.16 6.36 -10.32
C LYS A 166 13.37 6.66 -8.83
N GLU A 167 12.50 7.47 -8.23
CA GLU A 167 12.55 7.73 -6.78
C GLU A 167 12.45 6.44 -5.96
N LEU A 168 11.57 5.52 -6.37
CA LEU A 168 11.43 4.21 -5.73
C LEU A 168 12.68 3.33 -5.89
N GLU A 169 13.27 3.30 -7.08
CA GLU A 169 14.50 2.54 -7.35
C GLU A 169 15.67 3.01 -6.47
N GLU A 170 15.83 4.33 -6.32
CA GLU A 170 16.84 4.93 -5.44
C GLU A 170 16.60 4.55 -3.98
N LEU A 171 15.34 4.61 -3.52
CA LEU A 171 14.97 4.22 -2.16
C LEU A 171 15.20 2.72 -1.88
N PHE A 172 14.91 1.84 -2.84
CA PHE A 172 15.18 0.40 -2.67
C PHE A 172 16.68 0.10 -2.66
N SER A 173 17.46 0.84 -3.44
CA SER A 173 18.93 0.72 -3.47
C SER A 173 19.58 1.16 -2.15
N MET A 174 19.06 2.21 -1.51
CA MET A 174 19.53 2.68 -0.20
C MET A 174 19.14 1.76 0.96
N ASN A 175 17.99 1.10 0.86
CA ASN A 175 17.46 0.20 1.90
C ASN A 175 17.90 -1.27 1.75
N SER A 176 18.70 -1.57 0.72
CA SER A 176 19.38 -2.87 0.63
C SER A 176 20.43 -2.97 1.74
N PRO A 177 20.49 -4.08 2.50
CA PRO A 177 21.31 -4.15 3.70
C PRO A 177 22.81 -4.07 3.37
N LYS A 178 23.36 -2.86 3.38
CA LYS A 178 24.74 -2.66 3.84
C LYS A 178 24.68 -2.70 5.37
N GLU A 179 25.32 -3.69 5.96
CA GLU A 179 25.55 -3.84 7.39
C GLU A 179 25.71 -2.48 8.08
N LYS A 180 24.67 -1.98 8.74
CA LYS A 180 24.78 -0.86 9.67
C LYS A 180 23.96 -1.16 10.89
N GLY A 181 24.69 -1.48 11.95
CA GLY A 181 24.21 -1.75 13.29
C GLY A 181 23.38 -0.59 13.85
N ALA A 182 22.59 -0.98 14.84
CA ALA A 182 21.74 -0.11 15.62
C ALA A 182 22.44 1.18 16.07
N SER A 183 21.76 2.31 15.95
CA SER A 183 21.85 3.34 16.98
C SER A 183 20.48 4.00 17.20
N CYS A 184 19.94 3.74 18.39
CA CYS A 184 18.94 4.58 19.03
C CYS A 184 19.56 5.95 19.29
N ASN A 185 18.96 7.03 18.78
CA ASN A 185 19.16 8.36 19.35
C ASN A 185 17.95 8.72 20.21
N HIS A 186 18.17 8.74 21.52
CA HIS A 186 17.30 9.38 22.49
C HIS A 186 17.67 10.86 22.58
N SER A 187 16.68 11.74 22.37
CA SER A 187 16.58 13.09 22.93
C SER A 187 15.11 13.50 22.90
#